data_AF-A0A1G6LN14-F1
#
_entry.id   AF-A0A1G6LN14-F1
#
_cell.length_a   1.000
_cell.length_b   1.000
_cell.length_c   1.000
_cell.angle_alpha   90.00
_cell.angle_beta   90.00
_cell.angle_gamma   90.00
#
_symmetry.space_group_name_H-M   'P 1'
#
loop_
_entity.id
_entity.type
_entity.pdbx_description
1 polymer ?
#
loop_
_entity_poly.entity_id
_entity_poly.type
_entity_poly.pdbx_seq_one_letter_code
_entity_poly.pdbx_strand_id
1 'polypeptide(L)'
;MLADTADTADTAGNRRLIQRYIDVYEYPDGRIEVCAGGRALPYVRYDKLPQIDTAAVVENKRLDHALRAAQAIQAQRDDRRCTPSRTNQGQPPRPRAAVPGTSNSRQFNVQDFEQALRKACKSMTPLSSASTTAARPSTR
;
A
#
# COMPACT_ATOMS: atom_id res chain seq x y z
N MET A 1 11.74 17.89 8.89
CA MET A 1 13.04 17.30 9.25
C MET A 1 13.32 16.22 8.20
N LEU A 2 13.89 16.63 7.06
CA LEU A 2 14.15 15.76 5.92
C LEU A 2 15.44 15.00 6.23
N ALA A 3 15.33 13.71 6.54
CA ALA A 3 16.52 12.86 6.62
C ALA A 3 17.11 12.78 5.21
N ASP A 4 18.38 13.14 5.10
CA ASP A 4 19.23 13.06 3.92
C ASP A 4 19.10 11.67 3.27
N THR A 5 18.40 11.57 2.12
CA THR A 5 18.16 10.30 1.39
C THR A 5 19.35 9.91 0.50
N ALA A 6 20.53 10.49 0.72
CA ALA A 6 21.62 10.47 -0.27
C ALA A 6 22.44 9.17 -0.35
N ASP A 7 22.33 8.22 0.59
CA ASP A 7 23.35 7.16 0.71
C ASP A 7 22.83 5.71 0.62
N THR A 8 21.62 5.46 0.09
CA THR A 8 21.17 4.07 -0.24
C THR A 8 21.64 3.62 -1.63
N ALA A 9 22.69 4.26 -2.15
CA ALA A 9 23.19 4.00 -3.49
C ALA A 9 23.96 2.67 -3.55
N ASP A 10 23.79 1.97 -4.66
CA ASP A 10 24.51 0.73 -4.95
C ASP A 10 26.01 1.01 -5.10
N THR A 11 26.78 0.67 -4.06
CA THR A 11 28.22 0.91 -3.98
C THR A 11 28.97 -0.39 -4.24
N ALA A 12 30.16 -0.32 -4.86
CA ALA A 12 31.01 -1.49 -5.10
C ALA A 12 31.33 -2.31 -3.82
N GLY A 13 31.41 -1.65 -2.66
CA GLY A 13 31.53 -2.32 -1.36
C GLY A 13 30.30 -3.14 -0.99
N ASN A 14 29.09 -2.60 -1.20
CA ASN A 14 27.83 -3.27 -0.90
C ASN A 14 27.60 -4.49 -1.82
N ARG A 15 27.98 -4.41 -3.10
CA ARG A 15 27.90 -5.56 -4.02
C ARG A 15 28.76 -6.74 -3.58
N ARG A 16 29.89 -6.50 -2.91
CA ARG A 16 30.75 -7.58 -2.36
C ARG A 16 30.12 -8.30 -1.18
N LEU A 17 29.09 -7.73 -0.56
CA LEU A 17 28.35 -8.31 0.56
C LEU A 17 27.19 -9.23 0.09
N ILE A 18 26.95 -9.34 -1.22
CA ILE A 18 25.97 -10.30 -1.76
C ILE A 18 26.37 -11.72 -1.32
N GLN A 19 25.39 -12.48 -0.82
CA GLN A 19 25.58 -13.83 -0.27
C GLN A 19 26.52 -13.90 0.96
N ARG A 20 26.81 -12.77 1.61
CA ARG A 20 27.54 -12.73 2.88
C ARG A 20 26.57 -12.57 4.05
N TYR A 21 27.01 -13.03 5.22
CA TYR A 21 26.30 -12.79 6.47
C TYR A 21 26.40 -11.32 6.85
N ILE A 22 25.28 -10.77 7.30
CA ILE A 22 25.15 -9.43 7.84
C ILE A 22 24.55 -9.54 9.25
N ASP A 23 24.97 -8.64 10.12
CA ASP A 23 24.47 -8.56 11.49
C ASP A 23 23.27 -7.61 11.52
N VAL A 24 22.22 -8.00 12.22
CA VAL A 24 21.02 -7.17 12.40
C VAL A 24 20.83 -6.95 13.90
N TYR A 25 21.06 -5.73 14.35
CA TYR A 25 20.81 -5.32 15.73
C TYR A 25 19.42 -4.73 15.84
N GLU A 26 18.66 -5.22 16.82
CA GLU A 26 17.36 -4.67 17.16
C GLU A 26 17.39 -4.13 18.59
N TYR A 27 17.26 -2.81 18.68
CA TYR A 27 17.25 -2.09 19.93
C TYR A 27 15.85 -2.10 20.55
N PRO A 28 15.74 -1.96 21.89
CA PRO A 28 14.45 -1.97 22.59
C PRO A 28 13.51 -0.84 22.17
N ASP A 29 14.02 0.24 21.57
CA ASP A 29 13.24 1.34 21.00
C ASP A 29 12.66 1.03 19.59
N GLY A 30 12.91 -0.17 19.06
CA GLY A 30 12.44 -0.60 17.74
C GLY A 30 13.29 -0.05 16.58
N ARG A 31 14.45 0.54 16.88
CA ARG A 31 15.45 0.84 15.86
C ARG A 31 16.12 -0.47 15.42
N ILE A 32 16.35 -0.54 14.11
CA ILE A 32 17.08 -1.62 13.49
C ILE A 32 18.37 -1.02 12.98
N GLU A 33 19.47 -1.72 13.17
CA GLU A 33 20.76 -1.37 12.58
C GLU A 33 21.27 -2.59 11.81
N VAL A 34 21.65 -2.36 10.56
CA VAL A 34 22.17 -3.39 9.67
C VAL A 34 23.67 -3.17 9.54
N CYS A 35 24.47 -4.15 9.92
CA CYS A 35 25.92 -4.05 9.94
C CYS A 35 26.58 -5.15 9.11
N ALA A 36 27.73 -4.83 8.51
CA ALA A 36 28.58 -5.82 7.84
C ALA A 36 30.04 -5.59 8.25
N GLY A 37 30.66 -6.59 8.87
CA GLY A 37 32.06 -6.50 9.33
C GLY A 37 32.31 -5.34 10.29
N GLY A 38 31.35 -5.06 11.18
CA GLY A 38 31.42 -3.97 12.16
C GLY A 38 31.08 -2.57 11.61
N ARG A 39 30.76 -2.43 10.32
CA ARG A 39 30.32 -1.17 9.70
C ARG A 39 28.81 -1.14 9.50
N ALA A 40 28.15 -0.07 9.95
CA ALA A 40 26.74 0.18 9.67
C ALA A 40 26.50 0.45 8.17
N LEU A 41 25.48 -0.21 7.63
CA LEU A 41 25.04 -0.06 6.25
C LEU A 41 23.83 0.90 6.19
N PRO A 42 23.82 1.84 5.23
CA PRO A 42 22.63 2.63 4.96
C PRO A 42 21.52 1.70 4.44
N TYR A 43 20.32 1.83 4.99
CA TYR A 43 19.18 1.02 4.61
C TYR A 43 17.90 1.84 4.59
N VAL A 44 16.94 1.40 3.77
CA VAL A 44 15.58 1.93 3.75
C VAL A 44 14.63 0.80 4.09
N ARG A 45 13.67 1.08 4.97
CA ARG A 45 12.62 0.11 5.31
C ARG A 45 11.70 -0.04 4.09
N TYR A 46 11.69 -1.22 3.49
CA TYR A 46 10.78 -1.52 2.39
C TYR A 46 9.40 -1.89 2.92
N ASP A 47 8.41 -1.04 2.65
CA ASP A 47 7.02 -1.27 3.01
C ASP A 47 6.29 -2.04 1.90
N LYS A 48 5.71 -3.19 2.27
CA LYS A 48 4.96 -4.07 1.33
C LYS A 48 3.48 -3.71 1.26
N LEU A 49 3.00 -2.75 2.05
CA LEU A 49 1.62 -2.30 2.10
C LEU A 49 1.50 -0.90 1.49
N PRO A 50 1.52 -0.77 0.15
CA PRO A 50 1.29 0.52 -0.48
C PRO A 50 -0.12 1.01 -0.15
N GLN A 51 -0.23 2.25 0.32
CA GLN A 51 -1.49 2.94 0.60
C GLN A 51 -1.74 3.99 -0.48
N ILE A 52 -2.99 4.09 -0.95
CA ILE A 52 -3.37 5.15 -1.89
C ILE A 52 -3.68 6.40 -1.08
N ASP A 53 -2.98 7.49 -1.41
CA ASP A 53 -3.29 8.79 -0.85
C ASP A 53 -4.69 9.25 -1.29
N THR A 54 -5.46 9.74 -0.33
CA THR A 54 -6.80 10.28 -0.58
C THR A 54 -6.72 11.57 -1.40
N ALA A 55 -5.64 12.36 -1.27
CA ALA A 55 -5.41 13.54 -2.10
C ALA A 55 -5.26 13.17 -3.59
N ALA A 56 -4.56 12.07 -3.90
CA ALA A 56 -4.38 11.60 -5.27
C ALA A 56 -5.71 11.24 -5.95
N VAL A 57 -6.71 10.79 -5.20
CA VAL A 57 -8.06 10.50 -5.69
C VAL A 57 -8.79 11.78 -6.12
N VAL A 58 -8.69 12.83 -5.30
CA VAL A 58 -9.35 14.13 -5.55
C VAL A 58 -8.70 14.87 -6.72
N GLU A 59 -7.37 14.81 -6.82
CA GLU A 59 -6.61 15.51 -7.87
C GLU A 59 -6.78 14.86 -9.24
N ASN A 60 -6.96 13.53 -9.30
CA ASN A 60 -7.01 12.77 -10.55
C ASN A 60 -8.43 12.39 -10.99
N LYS A 61 -9.22 13.37 -11.46
CA LYS A 61 -10.63 13.18 -11.87
C LYS A 61 -10.87 12.04 -12.86
N ARG A 62 -9.96 11.82 -13.82
CA ARG A 62 -10.12 10.76 -14.84
C ARG A 62 -9.88 9.35 -14.27
N LEU A 63 -9.12 9.26 -13.18
CA LEU A 63 -8.78 8.00 -12.51
C LEU A 63 -9.51 7.81 -11.18
N ASP A 64 -10.33 8.78 -10.77
CA ASP A 64 -11.05 8.79 -9.49
C ASP A 64 -11.79 7.46 -9.24
N HIS A 65 -12.54 6.95 -10.22
CA HIS A 65 -13.24 5.67 -10.11
C HIS A 65 -12.32 4.47 -9.82
N ALA A 66 -11.19 4.39 -10.53
CA ALA A 66 -10.23 3.31 -10.37
C ALA A 66 -9.51 3.41 -9.02
N LEU A 67 -9.16 4.63 -8.60
CA LEU A 67 -8.50 4.88 -7.32
C LEU A 67 -9.43 4.62 -6.13
N ARG A 68 -10.72 5.00 -6.19
CA ARG A 68 -11.72 4.64 -5.18
C ARG A 68 -11.95 3.13 -5.09
N ALA A 69 -11.98 2.43 -6.22
CA ALA A 69 -12.08 0.97 -6.21
C ALA A 69 -10.85 0.33 -5.55
N ALA A 70 -9.65 0.84 -5.85
CA ALA A 70 -8.42 0.36 -5.23
C ALA A 70 -8.37 0.67 -3.72
N GLN A 71 -8.87 1.82 -3.27
CA GLN A 71 -9.05 2.13 -1.84
C GLN A 71 -10.03 1.17 -1.16
N ALA A 72 -11.15 0.85 -1.81
CA ALA A 72 -12.14 -0.09 -1.28
C ALA A 72 -11.56 -1.51 -1.11
N ILE A 73 -10.60 -1.90 -1.95
CA ILE A 73 -9.86 -3.16 -1.84
C ILE A 73 -8.81 -3.07 -0.73
N GLN A 74 -8.09 -1.95 -0.61
CA GLN A 74 -7.14 -1.71 0.47
C GLN A 74 -7.82 -1.77 1.84
N ALA A 75 -9.01 -1.20 2.00
CA ALA A 75 -9.76 -1.25 3.26
C ALA A 75 -10.16 -2.67 3.70
N GLN A 76 -10.18 -3.65 2.77
CA GLN A 76 -10.47 -5.06 3.06
C GLN A 76 -9.20 -5.86 3.35
N ARG A 77 -8.01 -5.28 3.18
CA ARG A 77 -6.73 -5.95 3.44
C ARG A 77 -6.41 -6.00 4.90
N ASP A 78 -5.68 -7.04 5.28
CA ASP A 78 -4.97 -7.04 6.56
C ASP A 78 -3.77 -6.08 6.48
N ASP A 79 -3.88 -4.92 7.12
CA ASP A 79 -2.86 -3.86 7.16
C ASP A 79 -1.84 -4.03 8.30
N ARG A 80 -1.80 -5.21 8.95
CA ARG A 80 -0.79 -5.50 9.97
C ARG A 80 0.62 -5.45 9.36
N ARG A 81 1.36 -4.41 9.71
CA ARG A 81 2.79 -4.28 9.38
C ARG A 81 3.58 -5.40 10.07
N CYS A 82 4.48 -6.03 9.31
CA CYS A 82 5.50 -6.91 9.86
C CYS A 82 6.48 -6.04 10.65
N THR A 83 6.40 -6.10 11.97
CA THR A 83 7.40 -5.45 12.83
C THR A 83 8.63 -6.34 12.91
N PRO A 84 9.83 -5.76 13.15
CA PRO A 84 11.02 -6.54 13.48
C PRO A 84 10.81 -7.40 14.76
N SER A 85 11.83 -8.18 15.11
CA SER A 85 11.77 -9.23 16.13
C SER A 85 11.22 -8.72 17.46
N ARG A 86 10.05 -9.24 17.80
CA ARG A 86 9.33 -8.84 19.04
C ARG A 86 9.94 -9.43 20.30
N THR A 87 10.97 -10.26 20.17
CA THR A 87 11.68 -10.92 21.27
C THR A 87 12.24 -9.89 22.25
N ASN A 88 12.79 -8.78 21.76
CA ASN A 88 13.35 -7.74 22.62
C ASN A 88 12.27 -6.79 23.21
N GLN A 89 11.03 -6.89 22.73
CA GLN A 89 9.90 -6.05 23.17
C GLN A 89 8.95 -6.76 24.14
N GLY A 90 9.20 -8.04 24.46
CA GLY A 90 8.36 -8.84 25.36
C GLY A 90 6.93 -9.08 24.86
N GLN A 91 6.64 -8.83 23.58
CA GLN A 91 5.31 -9.02 23.02
C GLN A 91 5.15 -10.46 22.50
N PRO A 92 4.00 -11.11 22.73
CA PRO A 92 3.78 -12.46 22.26
C PRO A 92 3.83 -12.54 20.72
N PRO A 93 4.23 -13.69 20.15
CA PRO A 93 4.14 -13.93 18.72
C PRO A 93 2.71 -13.66 18.23
N ARG A 94 2.58 -12.89 17.14
CA ARG A 94 1.27 -12.69 16.53
C ARG A 94 0.81 -14.02 15.92
N PRO A 95 -0.49 -14.37 16.06
CA PRO A 95 -1.03 -15.50 15.35
C PRO A 95 -0.88 -15.26 13.83
N ARG A 96 -0.54 -16.33 13.10
CA ARG A 96 -0.36 -16.29 11.64
C ARG A 96 -1.68 -16.11 10.87
N ALA A 97 -2.81 -16.19 11.57
CA ALA A 97 -4.13 -15.99 11.00
C ALA A 97 -4.42 -14.51 10.72
N ALA A 98 -5.05 -14.24 9.58
CA ALA A 98 -5.54 -12.92 9.22
C ALA A 98 -6.55 -12.40 10.26
N VAL A 99 -6.69 -11.08 10.40
CA VAL A 99 -7.77 -10.50 11.22
C VAL A 99 -9.11 -11.03 10.68
N PRO A 100 -10.04 -11.50 11.54
CA PRO A 100 -11.38 -11.84 11.11
C PRO A 100 -12.02 -10.68 10.32
N GLY A 101 -12.48 -10.96 9.11
CA GLY A 101 -13.07 -9.94 8.21
C GLY A 101 -12.08 -9.21 7.29
N THR A 102 -10.78 -9.51 7.36
CA THR A 102 -9.77 -9.01 6.42
C THR A 102 -9.21 -10.13 5.54
N SER A 103 -8.80 -9.77 4.33
CA SER A 103 -8.26 -10.69 3.33
C SER A 103 -6.76 -10.50 3.16
N ASN A 104 -6.04 -11.59 2.93
CA ASN A 104 -4.64 -11.52 2.53
C ASN A 104 -4.50 -11.03 1.09
N SER A 105 -3.39 -10.37 0.76
CA SER A 105 -3.14 -9.84 -0.59
C SER A 105 -3.27 -10.88 -1.73
N ARG A 106 -2.97 -12.15 -1.46
CA ARG A 106 -3.09 -13.26 -2.42
C ARG A 106 -4.48 -13.86 -2.54
N GLN A 107 -5.40 -13.52 -1.63
CA GLN A 107 -6.76 -14.05 -1.61
C GLN A 107 -7.73 -13.19 -2.42
N PHE A 108 -7.34 -11.98 -2.82
CA PHE A 108 -8.17 -11.12 -3.67
C PHE A 108 -8.36 -11.76 -5.03
N ASN A 109 -9.63 -11.92 -5.41
CA ASN A 109 -10.04 -12.46 -6.68
C ASN A 109 -10.67 -11.36 -7.57
N VAL A 110 -10.90 -11.71 -8.84
CA VAL A 110 -11.58 -10.86 -9.83
C VAL A 110 -12.96 -10.41 -9.32
N GLN A 111 -13.67 -11.26 -8.59
CA GLN A 111 -14.98 -10.91 -8.03
C GLN A 111 -14.90 -9.79 -6.99
N ASP A 112 -13.88 -9.80 -6.13
CA ASP A 112 -13.67 -8.73 -5.15
C ASP A 112 -13.38 -7.41 -5.86
N PHE A 113 -12.61 -7.47 -6.94
CA PHE A 113 -12.31 -6.33 -7.79
C PHE A 113 -13.58 -5.79 -8.48
N GLU A 114 -14.40 -6.66 -9.06
CA GLU A 114 -15.69 -6.25 -9.64
C GLU A 114 -16.61 -5.62 -8.61
N GLN A 115 -16.69 -6.18 -7.40
CA GLN A 115 -17.51 -5.62 -6.33
C GLN A 115 -16.99 -4.24 -5.90
N ALA A 116 -15.67 -4.06 -5.81
CA ALA A 116 -15.04 -2.78 -5.49
C ALA A 116 -15.32 -1.73 -6.58
N LEU A 117 -15.20 -2.09 -7.86
CA LEU A 117 -15.57 -1.24 -8.98
C LEU A 117 -17.06 -0.86 -8.94
N ARG A 118 -17.95 -1.83 -8.72
CA ARG A 118 -19.39 -1.58 -8.59
C ARG A 118 -19.70 -0.61 -7.43
N LYS A 119 -19.03 -0.77 -6.29
CA LYS A 119 -19.16 0.15 -5.14
C LYS A 119 -18.68 1.56 -5.50
N ALA A 120 -17.52 1.67 -6.14
CA ALA A 120 -16.97 2.95 -6.56
C ALA A 120 -17.88 3.69 -7.56
N CYS A 121 -18.42 2.99 -8.57
CA CYS A 121 -19.33 3.59 -9.56
C CYS A 121 -20.71 3.96 -8.97
N LYS A 122 -21.25 3.18 -8.03
CA LYS A 122 -22.54 3.48 -7.37
C LYS A 122 -22.48 4.67 -6.41
N SER A 123 -21.31 4.95 -5.83
CA SER A 123 -21.13 6.07 -4.89
C SER A 123 -21.26 7.45 -5.53
N MET A 124 -21.44 7.52 -6.85
CA MET A 124 -21.58 8.77 -7.60
C MET A 124 -22.56 8.61 -8.77
N THR A 125 -23.83 8.39 -8.45
CA THR A 125 -24.94 8.84 -9.30
C THR A 125 -25.72 9.88 -8.50
N PRO A 126 -25.73 11.13 -8.98
CA PRO A 126 -26.75 11.45 -9.98
C PRO A 126 -26.21 12.32 -11.11
N LEU A 127 -26.12 11.75 -12.30
CA LEU A 127 -26.35 12.51 -13.54
C LEU A 127 -27.67 12.02 -14.12
N SER A 128 -28.74 12.35 -13.39
CA SER A 128 -30.05 12.55 -13.99
C SER A 128 -30.12 14.02 -14.39
N SER A 129 -29.93 14.27 -15.68
CA SER A 129 -30.70 15.29 -16.38
C SER A 129 -30.83 14.80 -17.80
N ALA A 130 -31.91 14.07 -18.05
CA ALA A 130 -32.34 13.71 -19.38
C ALA A 130 -32.48 14.99 -20.21
N SER A 131 -31.58 15.20 -21.17
CA SER A 131 -31.86 16.10 -22.28
C SER A 131 -32.80 15.37 -23.23
N THR A 132 -34.09 15.39 -22.90
CA THR A 132 -35.15 15.13 -23.87
C THR A 132 -35.14 16.27 -24.87
N THR A 133 -34.28 16.18 -25.89
CA THR A 133 -34.43 16.99 -27.10
C THR A 133 -35.62 16.41 -27.85
N ALA A 134 -36.80 16.96 -27.57
CA ALA A 134 -38.01 16.65 -28.32
C ALA A 134 -37.78 17.00 -29.80
N ALA A 135 -37.82 15.99 -30.66
CA ALA A 135 -37.86 16.16 -32.10
C ALA A 135 -39.09 16.99 -32.47
N ARG A 136 -38.87 18.15 -33.09
CA ARG A 136 -39.92 18.99 -33.64
C ARG A 136 -40.29 18.42 -35.02
N PRO A 137 -41.53 17.94 -35.26
CA PRO A 137 -41.90 17.49 -36.59
C PRO A 137 -42.03 18.72 -37.51
N SER A 138 -41.16 18.79 -38.50
CA SER A 138 -41.24 19.78 -39.58
C SER A 138 -42.37 19.41 -40.52
N THR A 139 -43.55 20.02 -40.34
CA THR A 139 -44.64 19.91 -41.31
C THR A 139 -44.59 21.06 -42.32
N ARG A 140 -44.43 20.66 -43.58
CA ARG A 140 -44.87 21.24 -44.86
C ARG A 140 -44.52 22.69 -45.21
#